data_AF-A0A1G9AF59-F1
#
_entry.id   AF-A0A1G9AF59-F1
#
_cell.length_a   1.000
_cell.length_b   1.000
_cell.length_c   1.000
_cell.angle_alpha   90.00
_cell.angle_beta   90.00
_cell.angle_gamma   90.00
#
_symmetry.space_group_name_H-M   'P 1'
#
loop_
_entity.id
_entity.type
_entity.pdbx_description
1 polymer ?
#
loop_
_entity_poly.entity_id
_entity_poly.type
_entity_poly.pdbx_seq_one_letter_code
_entity_poly.pdbx_strand_id
1 'polypeptide(L)'
;MNTFERIQDKVEEYKKYYNKRKPYPINNFIAKVNIAKEVNVIVEKNTNNQKAKIEARKNYVINLVTALEVFIKDSIKKRGGLFGNDNQRDLLKEKISLYEAHQLFKHKDLKTEEIIAIYYSFQSLESIDYVLSKLMGKSFLKEAGAIEIDITNTHSNYFKSSSIQLNKDYPEWQKNIAEVFERRHSYVHDLHFNTILGKKRLNYLTQNFIAFTIATEEIFRKTENESFEYIMKWLEENKSE
;
A
#
# COMPACT_ATOMS: atom_id res chain seq x y z
N MET A 1 6.95 28.71 2.12
CA MET A 1 7.53 27.37 2.09
C MET A 1 7.42 26.84 0.68
N ASN A 2 8.54 26.79 -0.05
CA ASN A 2 8.52 26.29 -1.43
C ASN A 2 8.30 24.76 -1.43
N THR A 3 7.89 24.18 -2.56
CA THR A 3 7.60 22.74 -2.68
C THR A 3 8.77 21.87 -2.22
N PHE A 4 10.00 22.34 -2.42
CA PHE A 4 11.24 21.69 -1.99
C PHE A 4 11.38 21.59 -0.47
N GLU A 5 11.20 22.68 0.27
CA GLU A 5 11.24 22.69 1.73
C GLU A 5 10.18 21.73 2.30
N ARG A 6 8.99 21.64 1.67
CA ARG A 6 7.95 20.69 2.07
C ARG A 6 8.33 19.24 1.86
N ILE A 7 9.09 18.91 0.81
CA ILE A 7 9.57 17.54 0.55
C ILE A 7 10.66 17.20 1.55
N GLN A 8 11.61 18.10 1.77
CA GLN A 8 12.69 17.87 2.72
C GLN A 8 12.15 17.63 4.12
N ASP A 9 11.26 18.50 4.61
CA ASP A 9 10.64 18.34 5.92
C ASP A 9 9.90 17.00 6.03
N LYS A 10 9.17 16.60 4.98
CA LYS A 10 8.49 15.28 4.93
C LYS A 10 9.46 14.11 4.91
N VAL A 11 10.59 14.20 4.19
CA VAL A 11 11.63 13.16 4.19
C VAL A 11 12.24 13.03 5.58
N GLU A 12 12.61 14.14 6.21
CA GLU A 12 13.25 14.16 7.53
C GLU A 12 12.29 13.68 8.63
N GLU A 13 11.04 14.16 8.61
CA GLU A 13 9.96 13.66 9.46
C GLU A 13 9.81 12.14 9.27
N TYR A 14 9.76 11.68 8.02
CA TYR A 14 9.63 10.26 7.75
C TYR A 14 10.83 9.45 8.26
N LYS A 15 12.07 9.91 8.03
CA LYS A 15 13.31 9.25 8.52
C LYS A 15 13.29 9.10 10.04
N LYS A 16 12.78 10.10 10.77
CA LYS A 16 12.61 10.05 12.23
C LYS A 16 11.71 8.90 12.69
N TYR A 17 10.67 8.58 11.92
CA TYR A 17 9.73 7.50 12.26
C TYR A 17 10.11 6.14 11.64
N TYR A 18 10.95 6.11 10.60
CA TYR A 18 11.33 4.89 9.91
C TYR A 18 12.04 3.88 10.82
N ASN A 19 12.95 4.36 11.68
CA ASN A 19 13.70 3.51 12.62
C ASN A 19 12.81 2.83 13.68
N LYS A 20 11.56 3.26 13.84
CA LYS A 20 10.59 2.67 14.79
C LYS A 20 9.71 1.58 14.14
N ARG A 21 9.85 1.36 12.83
CA ARG A 21 9.00 0.44 12.06
C ARG A 21 9.58 -0.97 12.05
N LYS A 22 8.72 -1.97 11.93
CA LYS A 22 9.16 -3.35 11.69
C LYS A 22 9.89 -3.43 10.34
N PRO A 23 10.85 -4.35 10.19
CA PRO A 23 11.68 -4.46 8.98
C PRO A 23 10.87 -4.81 7.72
N TYR A 24 9.70 -5.43 7.85
CA TYR A 24 8.83 -5.79 6.74
C TYR A 24 7.58 -4.90 6.72
N PRO A 25 7.31 -4.17 5.61
CA PRO A 25 6.16 -3.29 5.48
C PRO A 25 4.83 -3.97 5.83
N ILE A 26 4.63 -5.21 5.37
CA ILE A 26 3.41 -5.99 5.64
C ILE A 26 3.15 -6.20 7.14
N ASN A 27 4.20 -6.34 7.95
CA ASN A 27 4.05 -6.50 9.39
C ASN A 27 3.57 -5.21 10.06
N ASN A 28 3.93 -4.05 9.53
CA ASN A 28 3.43 -2.75 9.99
C ASN A 28 1.95 -2.57 9.61
N PHE A 29 1.57 -2.99 8.40
CA PHE A 29 0.17 -3.02 7.97
C PHE A 29 -0.67 -3.88 8.92
N ILE A 30 -0.30 -5.14 9.12
CA ILE A 30 -1.04 -6.08 9.97
C ILE A 30 -1.19 -5.53 11.40
N ALA A 31 -0.11 -5.00 11.97
CA ALA A 31 -0.15 -4.42 13.32
C ALA A 31 -1.14 -3.25 13.43
N LYS A 32 -1.09 -2.29 12.48
CA LYS A 32 -2.00 -1.15 12.45
C LYS A 32 -3.47 -1.58 12.28
N VAL A 33 -3.72 -2.52 11.37
CA VAL A 33 -5.07 -3.03 11.10
C VAL A 33 -5.62 -3.77 12.31
N ASN A 34 -4.81 -4.59 12.99
CA ASN A 34 -5.25 -5.32 14.18
C ASN A 34 -5.59 -4.37 15.33
N ILE A 35 -4.75 -3.38 15.62
CA ILE A 35 -5.03 -2.37 16.66
C ILE A 35 -6.34 -1.64 16.34
N ALA A 36 -6.51 -1.16 15.11
CA ALA A 36 -7.71 -0.43 14.72
C ALA A 36 -8.98 -1.33 14.78
N LYS A 37 -8.83 -2.61 14.43
CA LYS A 37 -9.90 -3.62 14.55
C LYS A 37 -10.27 -3.87 16.00
N GLU A 38 -9.29 -4.02 16.89
CA GLU A 38 -9.51 -4.25 18.32
C GLU A 38 -10.25 -3.09 18.96
N VAL A 39 -9.84 -1.85 18.70
CA VAL A 39 -10.55 -0.65 19.16
C VAL A 39 -12.00 -0.66 18.70
N ASN A 40 -12.24 -0.91 17.41
CA ASN A 40 -13.60 -1.00 16.88
C ASN A 40 -14.42 -2.13 17.56
N VAL A 41 -13.82 -3.31 17.77
CA VAL A 41 -14.48 -4.43 18.46
C VAL A 41 -14.82 -4.09 19.91
N ILE A 42 -13.93 -3.40 20.63
CA ILE A 42 -14.17 -2.95 22.01
C ILE A 42 -15.35 -1.99 22.05
N VAL A 43 -15.40 -0.99 21.17
CA VAL A 43 -16.54 -0.05 21.11
C VAL A 43 -17.83 -0.80 20.77
N GLU A 44 -17.81 -1.65 19.73
CA GLU A 44 -18.98 -2.43 19.30
C GLU A 44 -19.59 -3.29 20.42
N LYS A 45 -18.75 -3.87 21.28
CA LYS A 45 -19.16 -4.76 22.38
C LYS A 45 -19.55 -4.01 23.65
N ASN A 46 -18.88 -2.92 23.98
CA ASN A 46 -18.97 -2.30 25.32
C ASN A 46 -19.81 -1.01 25.35
N THR A 47 -20.32 -0.53 24.21
CA THR A 47 -21.23 0.62 24.19
C THR A 47 -22.60 0.27 23.62
N ASN A 48 -23.65 0.93 24.12
CA ASN A 48 -24.98 0.94 23.50
C ASN A 48 -25.20 2.18 22.62
N ASN A 49 -24.28 3.15 22.67
CA ASN A 49 -24.37 4.38 21.89
C ASN A 49 -24.10 4.10 20.39
N GLN A 50 -25.15 4.19 19.56
CA GLN A 50 -25.04 3.95 18.12
C GLN A 50 -24.11 4.95 17.41
N LYS A 51 -24.07 6.21 17.85
CA LYS A 51 -23.15 7.21 17.29
C LYS A 51 -21.70 6.80 17.53
N ALA A 52 -21.37 6.35 18.74
CA ALA A 52 -20.02 5.86 19.06
C ALA A 52 -19.62 4.65 18.20
N LYS A 53 -20.55 3.71 17.95
CA LYS A 53 -20.30 2.58 17.04
C LYS A 53 -20.05 3.03 15.60
N ILE A 54 -20.85 3.97 15.09
CA ILE A 54 -20.69 4.52 13.74
C ILE A 54 -19.31 5.18 13.61
N GLU A 55 -18.93 6.04 14.55
CA GLU A 55 -17.63 6.72 14.54
C GLU A 55 -16.44 5.74 14.68
N ALA A 56 -16.58 4.68 15.48
CA ALA A 56 -15.56 3.63 15.57
C ALA A 56 -15.36 2.91 14.22
N ARG A 57 -16.45 2.61 13.50
CA ARG A 57 -16.37 2.00 12.16
C ARG A 57 -15.76 2.93 11.13
N LYS A 58 -16.10 4.23 11.15
CA LYS A 58 -15.49 5.25 10.28
C LYS A 58 -13.98 5.32 10.52
N ASN A 59 -13.57 5.44 11.78
CA ASN A 59 -12.16 5.45 12.16
C ASN A 59 -11.44 4.17 11.74
N TYR A 60 -12.09 3.01 11.82
CA TYR A 60 -11.49 1.77 11.34
C TYR A 60 -11.23 1.81 9.83
N VAL A 61 -12.18 2.28 9.02
CA VAL A 61 -12.01 2.46 7.56
C VAL A 61 -10.89 3.45 7.24
N ILE A 62 -10.81 4.57 7.94
CA ILE A 62 -9.73 5.55 7.77
C ILE A 62 -8.36 4.90 8.05
N ASN A 63 -8.27 4.13 9.13
CA ASN A 63 -7.05 3.44 9.51
C ASN A 63 -6.66 2.31 8.54
N LEU A 64 -7.63 1.60 7.95
CA LEU A 64 -7.38 0.60 6.90
C LEU A 64 -6.68 1.25 5.70
N VAL A 65 -7.27 2.32 5.15
CA VAL A 65 -6.70 3.05 4.00
C VAL A 65 -5.33 3.63 4.33
N THR A 66 -5.19 4.23 5.51
CA THR A 66 -3.91 4.80 5.96
C THR A 66 -2.83 3.72 6.11
N ALA A 67 -3.18 2.54 6.64
CA ALA A 67 -2.25 1.43 6.79
C ALA A 67 -1.78 0.91 5.43
N LEU A 68 -2.66 0.77 4.44
CA LEU A 68 -2.31 0.36 3.08
C LEU A 68 -1.41 1.40 2.40
N GLU A 69 -1.75 2.68 2.49
CA GLU A 69 -0.93 3.75 1.90
C GLU A 69 0.50 3.72 2.46
N VAL A 70 0.63 3.59 3.78
CA VAL A 70 1.94 3.47 4.43
C VAL A 70 2.67 2.21 3.98
N PHE A 71 1.98 1.07 3.88
CA PHE A 71 2.55 -0.17 3.38
C PHE A 71 3.12 -0.02 1.97
N ILE A 72 2.36 0.54 1.02
CA ILE A 72 2.82 0.71 -0.36
C ILE A 72 4.04 1.64 -0.41
N LYS A 73 3.99 2.77 0.30
CA LYS A 73 5.12 3.71 0.37
C LYS A 73 6.38 3.06 0.93
N ASP A 74 6.25 2.30 2.01
CA ASP A 74 7.37 1.61 2.64
C ASP A 74 7.93 0.50 1.74
N SER A 75 7.05 -0.23 1.04
CA SER A 75 7.43 -1.26 0.07
C SER A 75 8.21 -0.68 -1.10
N ILE A 76 7.76 0.44 -1.68
CA ILE A 76 8.48 1.12 -2.77
C ILE A 76 9.87 1.56 -2.30
N LYS A 77 9.97 2.20 -1.13
CA LYS A 77 11.26 2.68 -0.59
C LYS A 77 12.23 1.55 -0.29
N LYS A 78 11.75 0.47 0.32
CA LYS A 78 12.61 -0.67 0.70
C LYS A 78 13.15 -1.40 -0.53
N ARG A 79 12.37 -1.42 -1.61
CA ARG A 79 12.62 -2.22 -2.82
C ARG A 79 13.08 -1.39 -4.01
N GLY A 80 13.71 -0.26 -3.76
CA GLY A 80 13.99 0.69 -4.83
C GLY A 80 14.82 0.19 -5.99
N GLY A 81 15.83 -0.63 -5.69
CA GLY A 81 16.65 -1.28 -6.72
C GLY A 81 15.92 -2.30 -7.59
N LEU A 82 14.65 -2.64 -7.28
CA LEU A 82 13.84 -3.56 -8.08
C LEU A 82 13.13 -2.87 -9.25
N PHE A 83 12.89 -1.57 -9.17
CA PHE A 83 12.19 -0.86 -10.24
C PHE A 83 13.21 -0.35 -11.25
N GLY A 84 12.98 -0.61 -12.54
CA GLY A 84 13.86 -0.11 -13.59
C GLY A 84 14.04 1.41 -13.49
N ASN A 85 15.28 1.88 -13.61
CA ASN A 85 15.63 3.30 -13.49
C ASN A 85 14.80 4.17 -14.45
N ASP A 86 14.51 3.68 -15.65
CA ASP A 86 13.73 4.42 -16.64
C ASP A 86 12.25 4.53 -16.26
N ASN A 87 11.66 3.47 -15.70
CA ASN A 87 10.29 3.49 -15.18
C ASN A 87 10.13 4.51 -14.05
N GLN A 88 11.08 4.54 -13.12
CA GLN A 88 11.09 5.52 -12.03
C GLN A 88 11.24 6.95 -12.57
N ARG A 89 12.16 7.17 -13.52
CA ARG A 89 12.38 8.48 -14.15
C ARG A 89 11.14 8.98 -14.87
N ASP A 90 10.48 8.13 -15.66
CA ASP A 90 9.29 8.50 -16.41
C ASP A 90 8.15 8.90 -15.47
N LEU A 91 7.97 8.17 -14.38
CA LEU A 91 6.98 8.52 -13.36
C LEU A 91 7.31 9.87 -12.67
N LEU A 92 8.58 10.20 -12.47
CA LEU A 92 8.99 11.44 -11.83
C LEU A 92 8.91 12.66 -12.76
N LYS A 93 9.16 12.50 -14.06
CA LYS A 93 9.05 13.59 -15.06
C LYS A 93 7.66 14.23 -15.07
N GLU A 94 6.62 13.46 -14.72
CA GLU A 94 5.24 13.93 -14.69
C GLU A 94 4.91 14.83 -13.49
N LYS A 95 5.75 14.82 -12.44
CA LYS A 95 5.48 15.50 -11.16
C LYS A 95 6.53 16.53 -10.76
N ILE A 96 7.73 16.45 -11.32
CA ILE A 96 8.88 17.24 -10.87
C ILE A 96 9.44 18.03 -12.05
N SER A 97 9.54 19.34 -11.86
CA SER A 97 10.19 20.21 -12.84
C SER A 97 11.70 19.96 -12.88
N LEU A 98 12.34 20.30 -14.00
CA LEU A 98 13.80 20.28 -14.16
C LEU A 98 14.54 21.05 -13.04
N TYR A 99 13.96 22.16 -12.58
CA TYR A 99 14.51 22.95 -11.49
C TYR A 99 14.45 22.20 -10.15
N GLU A 100 13.32 21.57 -9.82
CA GLU A 100 13.17 20.77 -8.60
C GLU A 100 14.06 19.52 -8.64
N ALA A 101 14.19 18.86 -9.78
CA ALA A 101 15.12 17.75 -9.97
C ALA A 101 16.57 18.21 -9.72
N HIS A 102 16.99 19.34 -10.30
CA HIS A 102 18.32 19.92 -10.04
C HIS A 102 18.56 20.17 -8.56
N GLN A 103 17.58 20.75 -7.84
CA GLN A 103 17.69 21.01 -6.40
C GLN A 103 17.73 19.73 -5.56
N LEU A 104 16.93 18.72 -5.92
CA LEU A 104 16.86 17.43 -5.21
C LEU A 104 18.17 16.65 -5.31
N PHE A 105 18.81 16.61 -6.49
CA PHE A 105 20.03 15.83 -6.71
C PHE A 105 21.33 16.57 -6.35
N LYS A 106 21.31 17.90 -6.24
CA LYS A 106 22.50 18.70 -5.92
C LYS A 106 22.75 18.85 -4.42
N HIS A 107 21.71 18.75 -3.58
CA HIS A 107 21.81 19.15 -2.18
C HIS A 107 21.76 18.01 -1.15
N LYS A 108 21.26 16.80 -1.47
CA LYS A 108 21.26 15.62 -0.55
C LYS A 108 21.14 14.28 -1.31
N ASP A 109 21.59 13.19 -0.67
CA ASP A 109 21.36 11.79 -1.08
C ASP A 109 19.89 11.37 -0.91
N LEU A 110 19.00 11.92 -1.75
CA LEU A 110 17.61 11.48 -1.84
C LEU A 110 17.47 10.40 -2.91
N LYS A 111 16.90 9.27 -2.52
CA LYS A 111 16.63 8.19 -3.49
C LYS A 111 15.33 8.48 -4.24
N THR A 112 15.28 8.08 -5.51
CA THR A 112 14.11 8.26 -6.40
C THR A 112 12.82 7.71 -5.80
N GLU A 113 12.90 6.61 -5.06
CA GLU A 113 11.76 5.97 -4.41
C GLU A 113 11.23 6.75 -3.23
N GLU A 114 12.11 7.45 -2.50
CA GLU A 114 11.69 8.34 -1.42
C GLU A 114 10.84 9.48 -1.97
N ILE A 115 11.23 9.99 -3.14
CA ILE A 115 10.54 11.05 -3.85
C ILE A 115 9.18 10.54 -4.36
N ILE A 116 9.14 9.38 -5.03
CA ILE A 116 7.90 8.77 -5.54
C ILE A 116 6.90 8.55 -4.39
N ALA A 117 7.35 7.95 -3.29
CA ALA A 117 6.50 7.67 -2.14
C ALA A 117 5.96 8.94 -1.45
N ILE A 118 6.60 10.10 -1.63
CA ILE A 118 6.12 11.38 -1.07
C ILE A 118 5.13 12.07 -2.00
N TYR A 119 5.41 12.08 -3.30
CA TYR A 119 4.59 12.79 -4.29
C TYR A 119 3.30 12.09 -4.63
N TYR A 120 3.31 10.76 -4.68
CA TYR A 120 2.15 9.99 -5.05
C TYR A 120 1.29 9.64 -3.82
N SER A 121 -0.01 9.86 -3.98
CA SER A 121 -1.04 9.41 -3.04
C SER A 121 -1.44 7.99 -3.41
N PHE A 122 -1.57 7.11 -2.41
CA PHE A 122 -2.07 5.75 -2.58
C PHE A 122 -3.44 5.58 -1.92
N GLN A 123 -4.28 6.62 -2.00
CA GLN A 123 -5.61 6.69 -1.41
C GLN A 123 -6.74 6.37 -2.40
N SER A 124 -6.42 5.86 -3.59
CA SER A 124 -7.39 5.32 -4.54
C SER A 124 -6.80 4.12 -5.27
N LEU A 125 -7.67 3.21 -5.73
CA LEU A 125 -7.25 2.02 -6.46
C LEU A 125 -6.62 2.38 -7.82
N GLU A 126 -7.16 3.39 -8.49
CA GLU A 126 -6.63 3.93 -9.75
C GLU A 126 -5.20 4.46 -9.59
N SER A 127 -4.94 5.27 -8.55
CA SER A 127 -3.60 5.81 -8.31
C SER A 127 -2.59 4.71 -7.96
N ILE A 128 -3.03 3.69 -7.20
CA ILE A 128 -2.20 2.52 -6.91
C ILE A 128 -1.86 1.77 -8.20
N ASP A 129 -2.86 1.45 -9.02
CA ASP A 129 -2.65 0.75 -10.28
C ASP A 129 -1.74 1.52 -11.21
N TYR A 130 -1.98 2.83 -11.35
CA TYR A 130 -1.18 3.70 -12.19
C TYR A 130 0.31 3.67 -11.80
N VAL A 131 0.61 3.97 -10.53
CA VAL A 131 1.98 4.08 -10.05
C VAL A 131 2.68 2.73 -10.09
N LEU A 132 2.04 1.67 -9.57
CA LEU A 132 2.67 0.35 -9.51
C LEU A 132 2.81 -0.27 -10.89
N SER A 133 1.85 -0.05 -11.81
CA SER A 133 1.98 -0.52 -13.19
C SER A 133 3.14 0.17 -13.91
N LYS A 134 3.31 1.48 -13.73
CA LYS A 134 4.44 2.23 -14.28
C LYS A 134 5.76 1.72 -13.73
N LEU A 135 5.87 1.56 -12.41
CA LEU A 135 7.09 1.07 -11.77
C LEU A 135 7.47 -0.34 -12.22
N MET A 136 6.49 -1.23 -12.36
CA MET A 136 6.70 -2.64 -12.71
C MET A 136 6.75 -2.92 -14.21
N GLY A 137 6.32 -1.97 -15.06
CA GLY A 137 6.23 -2.17 -16.51
C GLY A 137 5.12 -3.15 -16.97
N LYS A 138 4.16 -3.47 -16.10
CA LYS A 138 3.07 -4.44 -16.33
C LYS A 138 1.79 -4.00 -15.64
N SER A 139 0.63 -4.52 -16.04
CA SER A 139 -0.65 -4.14 -15.42
C SER A 139 -0.78 -4.72 -14.00
N PHE A 140 -0.63 -3.86 -13.00
CA PHE A 140 -0.57 -4.25 -11.60
C PHE A 140 -1.88 -4.89 -11.12
N LEU A 141 -3.05 -4.28 -11.34
CA LEU A 141 -4.31 -4.87 -10.87
C LEU A 141 -4.65 -6.18 -11.57
N LYS A 142 -4.25 -6.35 -12.84
CA LYS A 142 -4.43 -7.62 -13.56
C LYS A 142 -3.61 -8.72 -12.89
N GLU A 143 -2.37 -8.41 -12.53
CA GLU A 143 -1.49 -9.35 -11.82
C GLU A 143 -2.00 -9.64 -10.40
N ALA A 144 -2.42 -8.62 -9.66
CA ALA A 144 -2.98 -8.77 -8.31
C ALA A 144 -4.24 -9.65 -8.31
N GLY A 145 -5.07 -9.51 -9.34
CA GLY A 145 -6.23 -10.35 -9.55
C GLY A 145 -5.89 -11.82 -9.80
N ALA A 146 -4.83 -12.07 -10.57
CA ALA A 146 -4.50 -13.39 -11.10
C ALA A 146 -3.53 -14.19 -10.23
N ILE A 147 -2.77 -13.53 -9.36
CA ILE A 147 -1.73 -14.20 -8.56
C ILE A 147 -2.36 -15.18 -7.56
N GLU A 148 -1.91 -16.44 -7.61
CA GLU A 148 -2.19 -17.42 -6.56
C GLU A 148 -1.17 -17.28 -5.44
N ILE A 149 -1.66 -17.27 -4.22
CA ILE A 149 -0.89 -17.00 -3.02
C ILE A 149 -1.07 -18.15 -2.05
N ASP A 150 0.02 -18.84 -1.73
CA ASP A 150 0.03 -19.84 -0.67
C ASP A 150 -0.07 -19.17 0.69
N ILE A 151 -1.10 -19.57 1.44
CA ILE A 151 -1.39 -19.04 2.76
C ILE A 151 -0.69 -19.93 3.78
N THR A 152 0.29 -19.36 4.48
CA THR A 152 0.94 -20.04 5.60
C THR A 152 -0.06 -20.41 6.71
N ASN A 153 0.26 -21.43 7.52
CA ASN A 153 -0.61 -21.92 8.61
C ASN A 153 -1.10 -20.81 9.57
N THR A 154 -0.39 -19.70 9.69
CA THR A 154 -0.79 -18.57 10.55
C THR A 154 -1.96 -17.76 9.97
N HIS A 155 -2.09 -17.72 8.64
CA HIS A 155 -3.15 -16.99 7.94
C HIS A 155 -4.29 -17.91 7.45
N SER A 156 -4.06 -19.23 7.41
CA SER A 156 -5.08 -20.21 6.99
C SER A 156 -6.30 -20.19 7.90
N ASN A 157 -6.13 -19.90 9.20
CA ASN A 157 -7.25 -19.72 10.13
C ASN A 157 -8.12 -18.48 9.81
N TYR A 158 -7.54 -17.45 9.20
CA TYR A 158 -8.26 -16.23 8.84
C TYR A 158 -9.04 -16.40 7.54
N PHE A 159 -8.42 -17.00 6.53
CA PHE A 159 -9.00 -17.18 5.20
C PHE A 159 -9.75 -18.51 5.01
N LYS A 160 -9.54 -19.47 5.92
CA LYS A 160 -10.07 -20.85 5.86
C LYS A 160 -9.71 -21.56 4.55
N SER A 161 -8.56 -21.23 3.99
CA SER A 161 -8.02 -21.80 2.76
C SER A 161 -6.50 -21.91 2.85
N SER A 162 -5.92 -22.85 2.09
CA SER A 162 -4.47 -23.02 1.92
C SER A 162 -3.89 -22.10 0.86
N SER A 163 -4.71 -21.62 -0.08
CA SER A 163 -4.32 -20.60 -1.06
C SER A 163 -5.45 -19.61 -1.31
N ILE A 164 -5.12 -18.42 -1.81
CA ILE A 164 -6.10 -17.44 -2.32
C ILE A 164 -5.69 -16.90 -3.68
N GLN A 165 -6.69 -16.56 -4.48
CA GLN A 165 -6.57 -15.83 -5.73
C GLN A 165 -7.73 -14.82 -5.82
N LEU A 166 -7.42 -13.53 -5.94
CA LEU A 166 -8.43 -12.47 -5.83
C LEU A 166 -9.58 -12.62 -6.85
N ASN A 167 -9.28 -12.88 -8.13
CA ASN A 167 -10.32 -13.01 -9.15
C ASN A 167 -11.25 -14.22 -8.95
N LYS A 168 -10.80 -15.24 -8.22
CA LYS A 168 -11.56 -16.46 -7.96
C LYS A 168 -12.32 -16.39 -6.64
N ASP A 169 -11.62 -16.06 -5.56
CA ASP A 169 -12.17 -16.12 -4.20
C ASP A 169 -12.85 -14.81 -3.78
N TYR A 170 -12.52 -13.70 -4.44
CA TYR A 170 -13.05 -12.36 -4.20
C TYR A 170 -13.40 -11.65 -5.53
N PRO A 171 -14.30 -12.18 -6.37
CA PRO A 171 -14.49 -11.69 -7.75
C PRO A 171 -14.80 -10.18 -7.86
N GLU A 172 -15.43 -9.59 -6.83
CA GLU A 172 -15.76 -8.17 -6.75
C GLU A 172 -14.71 -7.32 -6.00
N TRP A 173 -13.48 -7.82 -5.83
CA TRP A 173 -12.47 -7.20 -4.97
C TRP A 173 -12.16 -5.76 -5.36
N GLN A 174 -12.07 -5.45 -6.66
CA GLN A 174 -11.78 -4.09 -7.13
C GLN A 174 -12.86 -3.11 -6.69
N LYS A 175 -14.14 -3.47 -6.89
CA LYS A 175 -15.29 -2.67 -6.46
C LYS A 175 -15.34 -2.51 -4.94
N ASN A 176 -15.06 -3.58 -4.20
CA ASN A 176 -15.05 -3.54 -2.75
C ASN A 176 -13.93 -2.63 -2.20
N ILE A 177 -12.75 -2.65 -2.82
CA ILE A 177 -11.63 -1.80 -2.41
C ILE A 177 -11.88 -0.34 -2.80
N ALA A 178 -12.41 -0.08 -3.99
CA ALA A 178 -12.84 1.25 -4.41
C ALA A 178 -13.85 1.84 -3.40
N GLU A 179 -14.84 1.05 -2.96
CA GLU A 179 -15.79 1.48 -1.93
C GLU A 179 -15.09 1.87 -0.62
N VAL A 180 -14.06 1.14 -0.18
CA VAL A 180 -13.31 1.48 1.03
C VAL A 180 -12.61 2.84 0.88
N PHE A 181 -12.02 3.12 -0.27
CA PHE A 181 -11.39 4.41 -0.55
C PHE A 181 -12.41 5.56 -0.61
N GLU A 182 -13.52 5.37 -1.32
CA GLU A 182 -14.61 6.34 -1.42
C GLU A 182 -15.21 6.67 -0.05
N ARG A 183 -15.43 5.63 0.78
CA ARG A 183 -15.92 5.81 2.15
C ARG A 183 -14.93 6.57 3.01
N ARG A 184 -13.64 6.25 2.93
CA ARG A 184 -12.61 7.01 3.64
C ARG A 184 -12.61 8.48 3.21
N HIS A 185 -12.69 8.74 1.90
CA HIS A 185 -12.76 10.10 1.38
C HIS A 185 -13.96 10.84 1.98
N SER A 186 -15.14 10.24 1.89
CA SER A 186 -16.38 10.81 2.43
C SER A 186 -16.29 11.05 3.94
N TYR A 187 -15.76 10.11 4.73
CA TYR A 187 -15.64 10.28 6.18
C TYR A 187 -14.69 11.39 6.61
N VAL A 188 -13.67 11.70 5.80
CA VAL A 188 -12.67 12.75 6.12
C VAL A 188 -13.13 14.12 5.66
N HIS A 189 -13.85 14.21 4.54
CA HIS A 189 -14.18 15.49 3.89
C HIS A 189 -15.65 15.90 4.04
N ASP A 190 -16.57 14.94 4.18
CA ASP A 190 -18.00 15.23 4.25
C ASP A 190 -18.51 15.14 5.69
N LEU A 191 -18.58 16.30 6.34
CA LEU A 191 -19.06 16.45 7.73
C LEU A 191 -20.48 15.87 7.96
N HIS A 192 -21.26 15.69 6.89
CA HIS A 192 -22.67 15.26 6.92
C HIS A 192 -22.89 13.86 6.32
N PHE A 193 -21.82 13.10 6.06
CA PHE A 193 -21.97 11.76 5.47
C PHE A 193 -22.58 10.78 6.47
N ASN A 194 -23.87 10.51 6.27
CA ASN A 194 -24.72 9.71 7.16
C ASN A 194 -24.80 8.23 6.78
N THR A 195 -24.04 7.78 5.78
CA THR A 195 -24.15 6.43 5.26
C THR A 195 -23.57 5.42 6.26
N ILE A 196 -24.46 4.67 6.91
CA ILE A 196 -24.08 3.71 7.96
C ILE A 196 -23.49 2.46 7.32
N LEU A 197 -22.20 2.21 7.55
CA LEU A 197 -21.59 0.94 7.21
C LEU A 197 -21.96 -0.11 8.27
N GLY A 198 -22.73 -1.12 7.85
CA GLY A 198 -23.07 -2.25 8.71
C GLY A 198 -21.85 -3.12 9.03
N LYS A 199 -21.81 -3.69 10.24
CA LYS A 199 -20.69 -4.54 10.71
C LYS A 199 -20.37 -5.69 9.76
N LYS A 200 -21.38 -6.36 9.20
CA LYS A 200 -21.18 -7.46 8.22
C LYS A 200 -20.47 -6.97 6.96
N ARG A 201 -20.94 -5.84 6.38
CA ARG A 201 -20.30 -5.25 5.19
C ARG A 201 -18.87 -4.81 5.50
N LEU A 202 -18.64 -4.16 6.64
CA LEU A 202 -17.30 -3.75 7.08
C LEU A 202 -16.33 -4.94 7.17
N ASN A 203 -16.75 -6.06 7.77
CA ASN A 203 -15.92 -7.26 7.84
C ASN A 203 -15.59 -7.81 6.45
N TYR A 204 -16.57 -7.86 5.55
CA TYR A 204 -16.38 -8.32 4.18
C TYR A 204 -15.42 -7.42 3.39
N LEU A 205 -15.59 -6.09 3.48
CA LEU A 205 -14.68 -5.12 2.87
C LEU A 205 -13.26 -5.26 3.44
N THR A 206 -13.14 -5.46 4.75
CA THR A 206 -11.86 -5.68 5.43
C THR A 206 -11.13 -6.90 4.89
N GLN A 207 -11.83 -8.02 4.68
CA GLN A 207 -11.24 -9.24 4.12
C GLN A 207 -10.70 -9.01 2.70
N ASN A 208 -11.48 -8.36 1.84
CA ASN A 208 -11.04 -8.00 0.48
C ASN A 208 -9.79 -7.12 0.51
N PHE A 209 -9.77 -6.13 1.41
CA PHE A 209 -8.67 -5.18 1.54
C PHE A 209 -7.38 -5.86 2.04
N ILE A 210 -7.49 -6.77 3.00
CA ILE A 210 -6.35 -7.57 3.50
C ILE A 210 -5.85 -8.52 2.40
N ALA A 211 -6.75 -9.23 1.72
CA ALA A 211 -6.38 -10.14 0.62
C ALA A 211 -5.61 -9.39 -0.48
N PHE A 212 -6.08 -8.20 -0.87
CA PHE A 212 -5.37 -7.36 -1.84
C PHE A 212 -4.00 -6.90 -1.35
N THR A 213 -3.88 -6.55 -0.06
CA THR A 213 -2.58 -6.15 0.50
C THR A 213 -1.58 -7.32 0.46
N ILE A 214 -2.06 -8.53 0.74
CA ILE A 214 -1.24 -9.76 0.66
C ILE A 214 -0.84 -10.05 -0.79
N ALA A 215 -1.78 -9.92 -1.75
CA ALA A 215 -1.48 -10.06 -3.17
C ALA A 215 -0.43 -9.04 -3.64
N THR A 216 -0.53 -7.81 -3.16
CA THR A 216 0.44 -6.75 -3.46
C THR A 216 1.84 -7.11 -2.93
N GLU A 217 1.95 -7.60 -1.70
CA GLU A 217 3.23 -8.04 -1.13
C GLU A 217 3.80 -9.24 -1.90
N GLU A 218 2.95 -10.17 -2.33
CA GLU A 218 3.37 -11.33 -3.10
C GLU A 218 3.91 -10.93 -4.48
N ILE A 219 3.29 -9.96 -5.17
CA ILE A 219 3.82 -9.40 -6.41
C ILE A 219 5.20 -8.76 -6.18
N PHE A 220 5.35 -7.98 -5.11
CA PHE A 220 6.65 -7.39 -4.78
C PHE A 220 7.70 -8.47 -4.55
N ARG A 221 7.36 -9.55 -3.84
CA ARG A 221 8.27 -10.69 -3.60
C ARG A 221 8.65 -11.41 -4.90
N LYS A 222 7.69 -11.68 -5.79
CA LYS A 222 7.99 -12.32 -7.08
C LYS A 222 8.90 -11.45 -7.95
N THR A 223 8.61 -10.15 -8.01
CA THR A 223 9.44 -9.19 -8.77
C THR A 223 10.87 -9.13 -8.22
N GLU A 224 11.04 -9.23 -6.89
CA GLU A 224 12.34 -9.31 -6.22
C GLU A 224 13.12 -10.56 -6.63
N ASN A 225 12.46 -11.72 -6.63
CA ASN A 225 13.07 -12.98 -7.03
C ASN A 225 13.44 -13.00 -8.53
N GLU A 226 12.54 -12.56 -9.41
CA GLU A 226 12.79 -12.46 -10.86
C GLU A 226 14.00 -11.58 -11.17
N SER A 227 14.12 -10.44 -10.47
CA SER A 227 15.26 -9.53 -10.61
C SER A 227 16.57 -10.20 -10.16
N PHE A 228 16.54 -10.95 -9.07
CA PHE A 228 17.71 -11.67 -8.56
C PHE A 228 18.15 -12.79 -9.51
N GLU A 229 17.20 -13.60 -10.00
CA GLU A 229 17.47 -14.67 -10.98
C GLU A 229 18.10 -14.12 -12.26
N TYR A 230 17.61 -12.98 -12.77
CA TYR A 230 18.19 -12.31 -13.93
C TYR A 230 19.66 -11.89 -13.69
N ILE A 231 19.94 -11.28 -12.53
CA ILE A 231 21.31 -10.87 -12.17
C ILE A 231 22.24 -12.08 -12.07
N MET A 232 21.78 -13.16 -11.43
CA MET A 232 22.57 -14.37 -11.28
C MET A 232 22.88 -15.01 -12.64
N LYS A 233 21.89 -15.09 -13.53
CA LYS A 233 22.08 -15.60 -14.90
C LYS A 233 23.08 -14.75 -15.69
N TRP A 234 22.96 -13.41 -15.63
CA TRP A 234 23.89 -12.50 -16.29
C TRP A 234 25.32 -12.67 -15.75
N LEU A 235 25.49 -12.80 -14.43
CA LEU A 235 26.80 -13.05 -13.83
C LEU A 235 27.41 -14.39 -14.25
N GLU A 236 26.60 -15.43 -14.46
CA GLU A 236 27.07 -16.73 -14.95
C GLU A 236 27.51 -16.65 -16.42
N GLU A 237 26.75 -15.96 -17.27
CA GLU A 237 27.07 -15.77 -18.69
C GLU A 237 28.36 -14.95 -18.89
N ASN A 238 28.63 -13.97 -18.03
CA ASN A 238 29.79 -13.07 -18.12
C ASN A 238 31.00 -13.50 -17.27
N LYS A 239 30.95 -14.65 -16.60
CA LYS A 239 32.11 -15.26 -15.91
C LYS A 239 33.03 -16.08 -16.83
N SER A 240 32.63 -16.25 -18.08
CA SER A 240 33.34 -17.08 -19.07
C SER A 240 34.27 -16.29 -20.00
N GLU A 241 34.43 -14.98 -19.75
CA GLU A 241 35.39 -14.07 -20.41
C GLU A 241 36.54 -13.71 -19.46
#